data_AF-I4HDI1-F1
#
_entry.id   AF-I4HDI1-F1
#
_cell.length_a   1.000
_cell.length_b   1.000
_cell.length_c   1.000
_cell.angle_alpha   90.00
_cell.angle_beta   90.00
_cell.angle_gamma   90.00
#
_symmetry.space_group_name_H-M   'P 1'
#
loop_
_entity.id
_entity.type
_entity.pdbx_description
1 polymer ?
#
loop_
_entity_poly.entity_id
_entity_poly.type
_entity_poly.pdbx_seq_one_letter_code
_entity_poly.pdbx_strand_id
1 'polypeptide(L)'
;MRDKAMHFEILVEDLSGKKALDILIPKIIDMNAGHTFTVHSYKGSGHIPRDLQSVSEPSKRILLERLPKLIQGYDKTFSSYPDN
;
A
#
# COMPACT_ATOMS: atom_id res chain seq x y z
N MET A 1 21.85 17.33 0.61
CA MET A 1 20.43 17.25 1.04
C MET A 1 20.43 16.29 2.22
N ARG A 2 20.01 16.72 3.41
CA ARG A 2 19.94 15.80 4.58
C ARG A 2 18.82 14.80 4.28
N ASP A 3 19.11 13.51 4.33
CA ASP A 3 18.09 12.46 4.19
C ASP A 3 17.09 12.60 5.35
N LYS A 4 15.90 13.13 5.02
CA LYS A 4 14.78 13.22 5.95
C LYS A 4 14.26 11.80 6.16
N ALA A 5 14.11 11.39 7.43
CA ALA A 5 13.45 10.13 7.75
C ALA A 5 11.99 10.16 7.23
N MET A 6 11.61 9.12 6.48
CA MET A 6 10.31 9.01 5.81
C MET A 6 9.63 7.69 6.15
N HIS A 7 8.30 7.70 6.16
CA HIS A 7 7.49 6.50 6.25
C HIS A 7 6.91 6.13 4.87
N PHE A 8 7.04 4.87 4.47
CA PHE A 8 6.53 4.35 3.20
C PHE A 8 5.30 3.46 3.43
N GLU A 9 4.17 3.87 2.88
CA GLU A 9 2.95 3.05 2.79
C GLU A 9 2.91 2.33 1.44
N ILE A 10 3.00 1.01 1.47
CA ILE A 10 3.13 0.19 0.26
C ILE A 10 1.90 -0.68 0.09
N LEU A 11 1.09 -0.37 -0.92
CA LEU A 11 -0.14 -1.09 -1.23
C LEU A 11 0.13 -2.12 -2.33
N VAL A 12 -0.21 -3.37 -2.07
CA VAL A 12 -0.06 -4.47 -3.04
C VAL A 12 -1.38 -5.22 -3.25
N GLU A 13 -1.62 -5.64 -4.48
CA GLU A 13 -2.84 -6.34 -4.87
C GLU A 13 -2.91 -7.76 -4.30
N ASP A 14 -1.78 -8.41 -4.02
CA ASP A 14 -1.77 -9.82 -3.65
C ASP A 14 -0.83 -10.12 -2.45
N LEU A 15 -1.05 -11.31 -1.87
CA LEU A 15 -0.30 -11.76 -0.69
C LEU A 15 1.15 -12.12 -1.02
N SER A 16 1.44 -12.60 -2.23
CA SER A 16 2.81 -12.91 -2.66
C SER A 16 3.67 -11.66 -2.78
N GLY A 17 3.13 -10.57 -3.34
CA GLY A 17 3.78 -9.27 -3.44
C GLY A 17 4.09 -8.71 -2.06
N LYS A 18 3.17 -8.85 -1.09
CA LYS A 18 3.46 -8.46 0.29
C LYS A 18 4.64 -9.23 0.87
N LYS A 19 4.62 -10.57 0.78
CA LYS A 19 5.71 -11.41 1.28
C LYS A 19 7.05 -11.06 0.65
N ALA A 20 7.05 -10.78 -0.65
CA ALA A 20 8.26 -10.36 -1.36
C ALA A 20 8.76 -9.00 -0.85
N LEU A 21 7.88 -8.00 -0.75
CA LEU A 21 8.24 -6.65 -0.34
C LEU A 21 8.64 -6.56 1.14
N ASP A 22 8.01 -7.34 2.02
CA ASP A 22 8.42 -7.44 3.44
C ASP A 22 9.91 -7.85 3.58
N ILE A 23 10.45 -8.63 2.62
CA ILE A 23 11.85 -9.06 2.60
C ILE A 23 12.75 -8.07 1.85
N LEU A 24 12.23 -7.48 0.77
CA LEU A 24 13.02 -6.66 -0.16
C LEU A 24 13.16 -5.21 0.30
N ILE A 25 12.10 -4.61 0.85
CA ILE A 25 12.10 -3.19 1.22
C ILE A 25 13.22 -2.85 2.22
N PRO A 26 13.48 -3.62 3.29
CA PRO A 26 14.60 -3.34 4.20
C PRO A 26 15.99 -3.30 3.53
N LYS A 27 16.13 -3.85 2.32
CA LYS A 27 17.37 -3.84 1.54
C LYS A 27 17.44 -2.71 0.51
N ILE A 28 16.30 -2.07 0.23
CA ILE A 28 16.15 -0.98 -0.74
C ILE A 28 16.20 0.37 -0.03
N ILE A 29 15.52 0.49 1.11
CA ILE A 29 15.54 1.71 1.92
C ILE A 29 16.61 1.60 3.00
N ASP A 30 17.30 2.71 3.29
CA ASP A 30 18.28 2.75 4.37
C ASP A 30 17.57 2.76 5.73
N MET A 31 17.40 1.58 6.32
CA MET A 31 16.80 1.43 7.65
C MET A 31 17.58 2.17 8.75
N ASN A 32 18.88 2.47 8.54
CA ASN A 32 19.69 3.19 9.53
C ASN A 32 19.48 4.71 9.47
N ALA A 33 18.95 5.23 8.35
CA ALA A 33 18.56 6.62 8.20
C ALA A 33 17.20 6.94 8.86
N GLY A 34 16.61 5.99 9.60
CA GLY A 34 15.33 6.16 10.29
C GLY A 34 14.11 6.03 9.37
N HIS A 35 14.29 5.54 8.14
CA HIS A 35 13.17 5.20 7.28
C HIS A 35 12.35 4.04 7.86
N THR A 36 11.04 4.10 7.70
CA THR A 36 10.11 3.06 8.14
C THR A 36 9.14 2.72 7.02
N PHE A 37 8.51 1.55 7.06
CA PHE A 37 7.56 1.15 6.04
C PHE A 37 6.48 0.21 6.58
N THR A 38 5.34 0.22 5.92
CA THR A 38 4.24 -0.73 6.14
C THR A 38 3.78 -1.29 4.80
N VAL A 39 3.65 -2.62 4.69
CA VAL A 39 3.13 -3.28 3.49
C VAL A 39 1.71 -3.80 3.73
N HIS A 40 0.77 -3.25 2.97
CA HIS A 40 -0.65 -3.61 2.98
C HIS A 40 -0.99 -4.46 1.75
N SER A 41 -1.35 -5.73 1.97
CA SER A 41 -1.94 -6.56 0.92
C SER A 41 -3.45 -6.42 0.90
N TYR A 42 -4.00 -6.16 -0.28
CA TYR A 42 -5.43 -6.26 -0.56
C TYR A 42 -5.73 -7.65 -1.12
N LYS A 43 -7.00 -8.07 -1.10
CA LYS A 43 -7.39 -9.35 -1.68
C LYS A 43 -7.55 -9.18 -3.19
N GLY A 44 -6.47 -9.41 -3.92
CA GLY A 44 -6.52 -9.65 -5.35
C GLY A 44 -7.28 -10.95 -5.61
N SER A 45 -8.18 -10.95 -6.58
CA SER A 45 -9.02 -12.10 -6.91
C SER A 45 -8.24 -13.30 -7.48
N GLY A 46 -6.91 -13.19 -7.67
CA GLY A 46 -6.05 -14.22 -8.29
C GLY A 46 -6.40 -14.56 -9.74
N HIS A 47 -7.49 -14.01 -10.25
CA HIS A 47 -8.09 -14.23 -11.56
C HIS A 47 -8.99 -13.01 -11.85
N ILE A 48 -8.97 -12.48 -13.07
CA ILE A 48 -9.87 -11.39 -13.49
C ILE A 48 -11.31 -11.94 -13.50
N PRO A 49 -12.25 -11.43 -12.68
CA PRO A 49 -13.62 -11.93 -12.69
C PRO A 49 -14.18 -11.96 -14.11
N ARG A 50 -14.71 -13.11 -14.58
CA ARG A 50 -15.18 -13.28 -15.96
C ARG A 50 -16.33 -12.32 -16.32
N ASP A 51 -17.02 -11.82 -15.30
CA ASP A 51 -18.05 -10.81 -15.41
C ASP A 51 -17.69 -9.64 -14.49
N LEU A 52 -17.04 -8.62 -15.04
CA LEU A 52 -16.82 -7.32 -14.41
C LEU A 52 -18.14 -6.52 -14.33
N GLN A 53 -19.20 -7.17 -13.87
CA GLN A 53 -20.39 -6.48 -13.37
C GLN A 53 -19.95 -5.71 -12.13
N SER A 54 -20.45 -4.48 -11.93
CA SER A 54 -20.12 -3.64 -10.77
C SER A 54 -20.31 -4.42 -9.47
N VAL A 55 -19.24 -4.99 -8.92
CA VAL A 55 -19.35 -6.00 -7.88
C VAL A 55 -19.72 -5.29 -6.58
N SER A 56 -20.97 -5.49 -6.13
CA SER A 56 -21.49 -4.89 -4.89
C SER A 56 -20.71 -5.34 -3.65
N GLU A 57 -20.04 -6.50 -3.72
CA GLU A 57 -19.27 -7.11 -2.64
C GLU A 57 -17.97 -6.34 -2.35
N PRO A 58 -17.84 -5.71 -1.17
CA PRO A 58 -16.60 -5.03 -0.78
C PRO A 58 -15.41 -6.00 -0.84
N SER A 59 -15.59 -7.25 -0.44
CA SER A 59 -14.55 -8.28 -0.35
C SER A 59 -13.87 -8.64 -1.67
N LYS A 60 -14.45 -8.26 -2.82
CA LYS A 60 -13.97 -8.57 -4.19
C LYS A 60 -13.37 -7.37 -4.93
N ARG A 61 -13.41 -6.18 -4.32
CA ARG A 61 -12.87 -4.96 -4.94
C ARG A 61 -11.35 -4.97 -4.91
N ILE A 62 -10.74 -4.90 -6.09
CA ILE A 62 -9.29 -4.86 -6.30
C ILE A 62 -8.68 -3.54 -5.79
N LEU A 63 -7.35 -3.50 -5.57
CA LEU A 63 -6.66 -2.29 -5.09
C LEU A 63 -6.95 -1.10 -6.00
N LEU A 64 -6.87 -1.27 -7.32
CA LEU A 64 -7.05 -0.17 -8.28
C LEU A 64 -8.45 0.48 -8.20
N GLU A 65 -9.50 -0.30 -7.98
CA GLU A 65 -10.87 0.22 -7.81
C GLU A 65 -11.03 1.02 -6.51
N ARG A 66 -10.27 0.66 -5.48
CA ARG A 66 -10.28 1.32 -4.18
C ARG A 66 -9.28 2.47 -4.08
N LEU A 67 -8.30 2.52 -4.99
CA LEU A 67 -7.17 3.43 -4.91
C LEU A 67 -7.59 4.90 -4.71
N PRO A 68 -8.59 5.45 -5.44
CA PRO A 68 -9.02 6.83 -5.21
C PRO A 68 -9.52 7.08 -3.77
N LYS A 69 -10.27 6.14 -3.20
CA LYS A 69 -10.78 6.25 -1.82
C LYS A 69 -9.68 6.06 -0.78
N LEU A 70 -8.73 5.16 -1.04
CA LEU A 70 -7.58 4.92 -0.17
C LEU A 70 -6.69 6.17 -0.11
N ILE A 71 -6.39 6.79 -1.25
CA ILE A 71 -5.61 8.04 -1.30
C ILE A 71 -6.29 9.14 -0.48
N GLN A 72 -7.61 9.32 -0.62
CA GLN A 72 -8.35 10.30 0.21
C GLN A 72 -8.31 9.98 1.71
N GLY A 73 -8.34 8.69 2.08
CA GLY A 73 -8.21 8.27 3.47
C GLY A 73 -6.81 8.52 4.02
N TYR A 74 -5.78 8.29 3.19
CA TYR A 74 -4.39 8.54 3.53
C TYR A 74 -4.11 10.04 3.69
N ASP A 75 -4.61 10.87 2.79
CA ASP A 75 -4.54 12.33 2.91
C ASP A 75 -5.09 12.80 4.26
N LYS A 76 -6.28 12.32 4.65
CA LYS A 76 -6.87 12.65 5.96
C LYS A 76 -6.03 12.14 7.13
N THR A 77 -5.60 10.89 7.08
CA THR A 77 -4.84 10.23 8.17
C THR A 77 -3.48 10.89 8.39
N PHE A 78 -2.82 11.28 7.31
CA PHE A 78 -1.47 11.84 7.34
C PHE A 78 -1.42 13.37 7.18
N SER A 79 -2.57 14.04 7.06
CA SER A 79 -2.64 15.52 7.00
C SER A 79 -2.01 16.22 8.20
N SER A 80 -2.01 15.58 9.36
CA SER A 80 -1.40 16.09 10.60
C SER A 80 -0.04 15.47 10.90
N TYR A 81 0.53 14.70 9.98
CA TYR A 81 1.82 14.08 10.20
C TYR A 81 2.90 15.17 10.25
N PRO A 82 3.75 15.17 11.29
CA PRO A 82 4.74 16.22 11.44
C PRO A 82 5.73 16.20 10.28
N ASP A 83 6.00 17.37 9.73
CA ASP A 83 7.16 17.57 8.87
C ASP A 83 8.41 17.51 9.73
N ASN A 84 9.05 16.33 9.76
CA ASN A 84 10.39 16.16 10.35
C ASN A 84 11.42 17.07 9.68
#